data_AF-A0A928L0F5-F1
#
_entry.id   AF-A0A928L0F5-F1
#
_cell.length_a   1.000
_cell.length_b   1.000
_cell.length_c   1.000
_cell.angle_alpha   90.00
_cell.angle_beta   90.00
_cell.angle_gamma   90.00
#
_symmetry.space_group_name_H-M   'P 1'
#
loop_
_entity.id
_entity.type
_entity.pdbx_description
1 polymer ?
#
loop_
_entity_poly.entity_id
_entity_poly.type
_entity_poly.pdbx_seq_one_letter_code
_entity_poly.pdbx_strand_id
1 'polypeptide(L)'
;MDYKVKSVDTTKYISLHDCCAKKLFLKGSALTLEMEWMEIDAEHPENPNGKAHSSDEGVIVFEEVIILDINGEKCINNLFDEYDDMEIMGFGETAVNSLYRYGVLDFFDESNNYVCITFLFKKSTVMWNELTDVSWFEERRFKPEISNEEILKMLSWKNTVEIQEKGIKLASELKWLGYLFQPIIDDESKSLWENCALVLSKKTDEQLSPWLIDCFIWLQDMNWPGAEIIADRLKIMRDTENYEYNKEKAIKIAEITNDEEWIENIKRYS
;
A
#
# COMPACT_ATOMS: atom_id res chain seq x y z
N MET A 1 -15.45 -22.67 1.15
CA MET A 1 -14.67 -23.68 0.42
C MET A 1 -13.37 -23.88 1.18
N ASP A 2 -12.85 -25.10 1.23
CA ASP A 2 -11.53 -25.36 1.82
C ASP A 2 -10.48 -25.13 0.73
N TYR A 3 -9.75 -24.03 0.82
CA TYR A 3 -8.62 -23.73 -0.06
C TYR A 3 -7.39 -24.55 0.34
N LYS A 4 -6.61 -25.03 -0.64
CA LYS A 4 -5.40 -25.82 -0.38
C LYS A 4 -4.30 -25.00 0.26
N VAL A 5 -4.12 -23.77 -0.21
CA VAL A 5 -3.13 -22.83 0.31
C VAL A 5 -3.84 -21.76 1.12
N LYS A 6 -3.25 -21.43 2.26
CA LYS A 6 -3.70 -20.35 3.13
C LYS A 6 -2.48 -19.70 3.77
N SER A 7 -2.25 -18.44 3.43
CA SER A 7 -1.16 -17.63 3.97
C SER A 7 -1.70 -16.36 4.62
N VAL A 8 -1.05 -15.94 5.71
CA VAL A 8 -1.46 -14.79 6.50
C VAL A 8 -0.49 -13.65 6.27
N ASP A 9 -1.01 -12.43 6.07
CA ASP A 9 -0.24 -11.21 5.88
C ASP A 9 0.78 -11.28 4.73
N THR A 10 0.37 -11.91 3.63
CA THR A 10 1.17 -12.07 2.41
C THR A 10 0.66 -11.26 1.22
N THR A 11 -0.18 -10.25 1.47
CA THR A 11 -0.72 -9.33 0.45
C THR A 11 0.35 -8.52 -0.30
N LYS A 12 1.57 -8.41 0.25
CA LYS A 12 2.72 -7.83 -0.43
C LYS A 12 3.39 -8.73 -1.50
N TYR A 13 2.99 -10.00 -1.57
CA TYR A 13 3.54 -11.01 -2.50
C TYR A 13 2.52 -11.41 -3.58
N ILE A 14 1.53 -10.56 -3.81
CA ILE A 14 0.53 -10.74 -4.85
C ILE A 14 0.48 -9.48 -5.70
N SER A 15 0.25 -9.65 -6.99
CA SER A 15 0.00 -8.56 -7.92
C SER A 15 -1.44 -8.66 -8.42
N LEU A 16 -2.22 -7.62 -8.18
CA LEU A 16 -3.64 -7.60 -8.54
C LEU A 16 -3.96 -6.73 -9.77
N HIS A 17 -2.97 -6.09 -10.38
CA HIS A 17 -3.19 -5.25 -11.55
C HIS A 17 -3.66 -6.10 -12.74
N ASP A 18 -4.77 -5.69 -13.36
CA ASP A 18 -5.50 -6.39 -14.41
C ASP A 18 -6.06 -7.76 -13.99
N CYS A 19 -6.13 -8.07 -12.68
CA CYS A 19 -6.81 -9.27 -12.19
C CYS A 19 -8.33 -9.08 -12.13
N CYS A 20 -9.08 -10.15 -12.30
CA CYS A 20 -10.54 -10.12 -12.18
C CYS A 20 -11.01 -10.67 -10.82
N ALA A 21 -11.99 -10.01 -10.22
CA ALA A 21 -12.65 -10.49 -9.03
C ALA A 21 -14.14 -10.71 -9.27
N LYS A 22 -14.64 -11.88 -8.84
CA LYS A 22 -16.05 -12.24 -8.94
C LYS A 22 -16.90 -11.39 -8.02
N LYS A 23 -16.38 -11.10 -6.82
CA LYS A 23 -17.17 -10.51 -5.74
C LYS A 23 -16.32 -9.80 -4.71
N LEU A 24 -16.77 -8.64 -4.25
CA LEU A 24 -16.25 -7.94 -3.09
C LEU A 24 -17.41 -7.66 -2.15
N PHE A 25 -17.33 -8.20 -0.93
CA PHE A 25 -18.40 -8.07 0.04
C PHE A 25 -17.88 -7.97 1.47
N LEU A 26 -18.69 -7.35 2.32
CA LEU A 26 -18.41 -7.23 3.76
C LEU A 26 -19.30 -8.20 4.54
N LYS A 27 -18.68 -9.11 5.30
CA LYS A 27 -19.39 -10.04 6.18
C LYS A 27 -18.92 -9.87 7.62
N GLY A 28 -19.76 -9.24 8.45
CA GLY A 28 -19.37 -8.84 9.79
C GLY A 28 -18.29 -7.76 9.70
N SER A 29 -17.10 -8.00 10.26
CA SER A 29 -15.93 -7.11 10.14
C SER A 29 -14.89 -7.62 9.15
N ALA A 30 -15.23 -8.58 8.29
CA ALA A 30 -14.32 -9.12 7.29
C ALA A 30 -14.70 -8.64 5.89
N LEU A 31 -13.78 -7.94 5.21
CA LEU A 31 -13.92 -7.59 3.79
C LEU A 31 -13.32 -8.73 2.98
N THR A 32 -14.12 -9.35 2.13
CA THR A 32 -13.74 -10.53 1.34
C THR A 32 -13.76 -10.18 -0.13
N LEU A 33 -12.64 -10.40 -0.80
CA LEU A 33 -12.48 -10.29 -2.24
C LEU A 33 -12.33 -11.71 -2.80
N GLU A 34 -13.36 -12.19 -3.50
CA GLU A 34 -13.34 -13.45 -4.23
C GLU A 34 -12.81 -13.21 -5.64
N MET A 35 -11.62 -13.74 -5.90
CA MET A 35 -10.90 -13.59 -7.16
C MET A 35 -11.34 -14.64 -8.18
N GLU A 36 -11.47 -14.24 -9.45
CA GLU A 36 -11.46 -15.21 -10.55
C GLU A 36 -10.09 -15.85 -10.68
N TRP A 37 -9.05 -15.04 -10.54
CA TRP A 37 -7.64 -15.42 -10.51
C TRP A 37 -6.85 -14.26 -9.90
N MET A 38 -5.65 -14.55 -9.41
CA MET A 38 -4.71 -13.52 -8.93
C MET A 38 -3.29 -13.94 -9.24
N GLU A 39 -2.39 -12.97 -9.37
CA GLU A 39 -0.97 -13.24 -9.61
C GLU A 39 -0.24 -13.41 -8.28
N ILE A 40 0.45 -14.53 -8.15
CA ILE A 40 1.24 -14.89 -6.98
C ILE A 40 2.71 -14.73 -7.34
N ASP A 41 3.42 -13.85 -6.63
CA ASP A 41 4.83 -13.57 -6.93
C ASP A 41 5.73 -14.79 -6.71
N ALA A 42 6.88 -14.81 -7.38
CA ALA A 42 7.90 -15.86 -7.24
C ALA A 42 8.40 -15.98 -5.79
N GLU A 43 8.44 -14.85 -5.08
CA GLU A 43 8.91 -14.73 -3.70
C GLU A 43 7.82 -15.04 -2.65
N HIS A 44 6.58 -15.30 -3.07
CA HIS A 44 5.53 -15.68 -2.13
C HIS A 44 5.94 -16.96 -1.37
N PRO A 45 5.87 -17.01 -0.03
CA PRO A 45 6.40 -18.14 0.76
C PRO A 45 5.76 -19.49 0.43
N GLU A 46 4.48 -19.46 0.05
CA GLU A 46 3.72 -20.64 -0.39
C GLU A 46 3.75 -20.89 -1.90
N ASN A 47 4.54 -20.13 -2.67
CA ASN A 47 4.76 -20.43 -4.09
C ASN A 47 5.96 -21.39 -4.21
N PRO A 48 5.75 -22.67 -4.56
CA PRO A 48 6.84 -23.62 -4.72
C PRO A 48 7.60 -23.42 -6.03
N ASN A 49 7.10 -22.56 -6.92
CA ASN A 49 7.67 -22.30 -8.24
C ASN A 49 8.62 -21.10 -8.13
N GLY A 50 9.82 -21.21 -8.69
CA GLY A 50 10.80 -20.10 -8.72
C GLY A 50 10.46 -18.97 -9.69
N LYS A 51 9.17 -18.76 -9.97
CA LYS A 51 8.59 -17.76 -10.87
C LYS A 51 7.21 -17.36 -10.36
N ALA A 52 6.76 -16.17 -10.72
CA ALA A 52 5.38 -15.76 -10.49
C ALA A 52 4.42 -16.57 -11.37
N HIS A 53 3.26 -16.92 -10.81
CA HIS A 53 2.21 -17.68 -11.48
C HIS A 53 0.83 -17.10 -11.16
N SER A 54 -0.10 -17.24 -12.11
CA SER A 54 -1.52 -17.01 -11.86
C SER A 54 -2.11 -18.15 -11.04
N SER A 55 -3.14 -17.86 -10.24
CA SER A 55 -3.95 -18.90 -9.57
C SER A 55 -5.12 -19.39 -10.44
N ASP A 56 -5.77 -20.48 -10.03
CA ASP A 56 -7.01 -20.98 -10.64
C ASP A 56 -8.26 -20.22 -10.17
N GLU A 57 -8.30 -19.92 -8.88
CA GLU A 57 -9.21 -19.01 -8.20
C GLU A 57 -8.52 -18.52 -6.93
N GLY A 58 -9.12 -17.54 -6.25
CA GLY A 58 -8.50 -16.98 -5.05
C GLY A 58 -9.49 -16.31 -4.13
N VAL A 59 -9.12 -16.18 -2.86
CA VAL A 59 -9.83 -15.33 -1.91
C VAL A 59 -8.83 -14.57 -1.08
N ILE A 60 -9.08 -13.28 -0.95
CA ILE A 60 -8.38 -12.40 -0.01
C ILE A 60 -9.37 -11.94 1.04
N VAL A 61 -9.07 -12.22 2.30
CA VAL A 61 -9.88 -11.79 3.43
C VAL A 61 -9.09 -10.80 4.25
N PHE A 62 -9.62 -9.59 4.40
CA PHE A 62 -9.14 -8.60 5.35
C PHE A 62 -10.00 -8.70 6.61
N GLU A 63 -9.37 -8.88 7.76
CA GLU A 63 -10.03 -9.08 9.06
C GLU A 63 -10.01 -7.79 9.90
N GLU A 64 -11.08 -7.60 10.69
CA GLU A 64 -11.28 -6.44 11.56
C GLU A 64 -11.23 -5.11 10.81
N VAL A 65 -11.94 -5.09 9.68
CA VAL A 65 -11.95 -4.00 8.71
C VAL A 65 -12.77 -2.82 9.21
N ILE A 66 -12.27 -1.62 8.92
CA ILE A 66 -12.99 -0.36 9.06
C ILE A 66 -12.95 0.32 7.70
N ILE A 67 -14.10 0.36 7.02
CA ILE A 67 -14.24 1.08 5.74
C ILE A 67 -14.16 2.59 6.03
N LEU A 68 -13.36 3.29 5.25
CA LEU A 68 -13.19 4.74 5.33
C LEU A 68 -14.00 5.36 4.18
N ASP A 69 -15.13 6.00 4.50
CA ASP A 69 -15.86 6.82 3.54
C ASP A 69 -15.03 8.06 3.16
N ILE A 70 -15.27 8.59 1.96
CA ILE A 70 -14.78 9.88 1.46
C ILE A 70 -15.11 11.02 2.45
N ASN A 71 -16.23 10.96 3.18
CA ASN A 71 -16.52 11.95 4.24
C ASN A 71 -15.93 11.60 5.60
N GLY A 72 -15.21 10.48 5.71
CA GLY A 72 -14.46 10.11 6.89
C GLY A 72 -15.30 9.95 8.17
N GLU A 73 -16.59 9.70 8.02
CA GLU A 73 -17.37 9.13 9.10
C GLU A 73 -16.96 7.66 9.25
N LYS A 74 -16.97 7.17 10.49
CA LYS A 74 -16.81 5.76 10.79
C LYS A 74 -17.93 5.00 10.07
N CYS A 75 -17.66 4.43 8.90
CA CYS A 75 -18.62 3.56 8.23
C CYS A 75 -18.70 2.26 9.03
N ILE A 76 -19.61 2.25 10.00
CA ILE A 76 -20.09 1.02 10.63
C ILE A 76 -20.92 0.32 9.56
N ASN A 77 -20.28 -0.50 8.71
CA ASN A 77 -20.80 -1.57 7.83
C ASN A 77 -22.08 -1.33 6.99
N ASN A 78 -22.83 -0.26 7.18
CA ASN A 78 -24.23 -0.10 6.78
C ASN A 78 -24.37 0.61 5.44
N LEU A 79 -23.25 1.03 4.84
CA LEU A 79 -23.17 1.75 3.56
C LEU A 79 -22.15 1.11 2.60
N PHE A 80 -21.61 -0.07 2.93
CA PHE A 80 -20.74 -0.78 2.01
C PHE A 80 -21.61 -1.44 0.93
N ASP A 81 -21.43 -1.00 -0.31
CA ASP A 81 -22.05 -1.66 -1.47
C ASP A 81 -21.28 -2.93 -1.81
N GLU A 82 -22.00 -4.01 -2.06
CA GLU A 82 -21.43 -5.23 -2.62
C GLU A 82 -21.16 -5.03 -4.11
N TYR A 83 -20.01 -5.49 -4.57
CA TYR A 83 -19.62 -5.42 -5.98
C TYR A 83 -19.44 -6.83 -6.54
N ASP A 84 -19.92 -7.06 -7.75
CA ASP A 84 -19.70 -8.27 -8.53
C ASP A 84 -18.92 -7.91 -9.82
N ASP A 85 -18.25 -8.90 -10.41
CA ASP A 85 -17.56 -8.82 -11.70
C ASP A 85 -16.68 -7.56 -11.88
N MET A 86 -15.59 -7.49 -11.11
CA MET A 86 -14.68 -6.34 -11.07
C MET A 86 -13.37 -6.60 -11.81
N GLU A 87 -12.87 -5.57 -12.50
CA GLU A 87 -11.49 -5.51 -13.02
C GLU A 87 -10.62 -4.69 -12.05
N ILE A 88 -9.66 -5.35 -11.40
CA ILE A 88 -8.80 -4.72 -10.41
C ILE A 88 -7.70 -3.92 -11.12
N MET A 89 -7.68 -2.61 -10.86
CA MET A 89 -6.66 -1.71 -11.37
C MET A 89 -5.45 -1.65 -10.44
N GLY A 90 -5.65 -1.85 -9.14
CA GLY A 90 -4.56 -1.82 -8.19
C GLY A 90 -5.00 -2.11 -6.76
N PHE A 91 -4.05 -2.61 -6.00
CA PHE A 91 -4.16 -2.72 -4.55
C PHE A 91 -2.86 -2.23 -3.92
N GLY A 92 -2.97 -1.35 -2.93
CA GLY A 92 -1.85 -0.85 -2.15
C GLY A 92 -2.13 -0.96 -0.67
N GLU A 93 -1.10 -1.22 0.13
CA GLU A 93 -1.18 -1.20 1.58
C GLU A 93 0.00 -0.44 2.20
N THR A 94 -0.26 0.24 3.31
CA THR A 94 0.76 0.92 4.13
C THR A 94 0.51 0.63 5.60
N ALA A 95 1.58 0.36 6.36
CA ALA A 95 1.47 0.18 7.81
C ALA A 95 1.09 1.51 8.47
N VAL A 96 0.08 1.47 9.34
CA VAL A 96 -0.34 2.64 10.14
C VAL A 96 0.24 2.53 11.54
N ASN A 97 0.08 1.39 12.20
CA ASN A 97 0.78 1.14 13.46
C ASN A 97 1.02 -0.36 13.62
N SER A 98 1.40 -0.80 14.81
CA SER A 98 1.65 -2.22 15.08
C SER A 98 0.40 -3.10 14.92
N LEU A 99 -0.80 -2.50 14.87
CA LEU A 99 -2.07 -3.20 14.83
C LEU A 99 -2.79 -3.06 13.48
N TYR A 100 -2.70 -1.88 12.84
CA TYR A 100 -3.48 -1.55 11.65
C TYR A 100 -2.60 -1.29 10.43
N ARG A 101 -3.13 -1.70 9.28
CA ARG A 101 -2.67 -1.32 7.94
C ARG A 101 -3.79 -0.54 7.25
N TYR A 102 -3.41 0.40 6.40
CA TYR A 102 -4.27 1.15 5.50
C TYR A 102 -4.21 0.53 4.11
N GLY A 103 -5.35 0.07 3.60
CA GLY A 103 -5.51 -0.51 2.27
C GLY A 103 -6.26 0.42 1.33
N VAL A 104 -5.86 0.42 0.07
CA VAL A 104 -6.52 1.09 -1.05
C VAL A 104 -6.74 0.07 -2.16
N LEU A 105 -7.98 -0.10 -2.60
CA LEU A 105 -8.36 -0.98 -3.69
C LEU A 105 -9.06 -0.17 -4.78
N ASP A 106 -8.50 -0.22 -5.99
CA ASP A 106 -8.99 0.47 -7.19
C ASP A 106 -9.49 -0.57 -8.19
N PHE A 107 -10.71 -0.38 -8.71
CA PHE A 107 -11.28 -1.30 -9.70
C PHE A 107 -12.35 -0.64 -10.58
N PHE A 108 -12.67 -1.28 -11.70
CA PHE A 108 -13.89 -1.02 -12.45
C PHE A 108 -14.96 -2.03 -12.06
N ASP A 109 -16.19 -1.56 -11.80
CA ASP A 109 -17.35 -2.43 -11.56
C ASP A 109 -17.92 -3.02 -12.88
N GLU A 110 -18.94 -3.88 -12.79
CA GLU A 110 -19.62 -4.47 -13.95
C GLU A 110 -20.17 -3.44 -14.96
N SER A 111 -20.40 -2.20 -14.52
CA SER A 111 -20.90 -1.09 -15.31
C SER A 111 -19.78 -0.22 -15.90
N ASN A 112 -18.52 -0.59 -15.71
CA ASN A 112 -17.32 0.18 -16.05
C ASN A 112 -17.21 1.53 -15.31
N ASN A 113 -17.82 1.65 -14.12
CA ASN A 113 -17.55 2.79 -13.25
C ASN A 113 -16.26 2.53 -12.48
N TYR A 114 -15.40 3.55 -12.40
CA TYR A 114 -14.23 3.49 -11.54
C TYR A 114 -14.64 3.64 -10.08
N VAL A 115 -14.20 2.70 -9.25
CA VAL A 115 -14.45 2.65 -7.81
C VAL A 115 -13.12 2.55 -7.07
N CYS A 116 -12.98 3.36 -6.02
CA CYS A 116 -11.84 3.33 -5.11
C CYS A 116 -12.36 3.13 -3.68
N ILE A 117 -11.91 2.06 -3.02
CA ILE A 117 -12.28 1.74 -1.64
C ILE A 117 -11.04 1.84 -0.77
N THR A 118 -11.16 2.59 0.32
CA THR A 118 -10.08 2.72 1.31
C THR A 118 -10.54 2.21 2.65
N PHE A 119 -9.69 1.47 3.35
CA PHE A 119 -10.07 0.80 4.58
C PHE A 119 -8.87 0.55 5.48
N LEU A 120 -9.12 0.46 6.78
CA LEU A 120 -8.15 -0.08 7.74
C LEU A 120 -8.43 -1.56 7.94
N PHE A 121 -7.39 -2.36 8.16
CA PHE A 121 -7.51 -3.77 8.51
C PHE A 121 -6.34 -4.17 9.42
N LYS A 122 -6.51 -5.24 10.19
CA LYS A 122 -5.46 -5.71 11.12
C LYS A 122 -4.66 -6.88 10.59
N LYS A 123 -5.30 -7.70 9.77
CA LYS A 123 -4.76 -8.96 9.26
C LYS A 123 -5.36 -9.25 7.91
N SER A 124 -4.55 -9.80 7.00
CA SER A 124 -5.01 -10.34 5.72
C SER A 124 -4.78 -11.85 5.68
N THR A 125 -5.62 -12.56 4.95
CA THR A 125 -5.43 -13.96 4.60
C THR A 125 -5.62 -14.12 3.11
N VAL A 126 -4.60 -14.65 2.42
CA VAL A 126 -4.63 -14.96 1.00
C VAL A 126 -4.78 -16.48 0.83
N MET A 127 -5.71 -16.92 -0.02
CA MET A 127 -6.05 -18.33 -0.21
C MET A 127 -6.28 -18.65 -1.68
N TRP A 128 -5.78 -19.81 -2.13
CA TRP A 128 -6.00 -20.34 -3.49
C TRP A 128 -5.84 -21.87 -3.49
N ASN A 129 -6.15 -22.51 -4.62
CA ASN A 129 -6.06 -23.96 -4.75
C ASN A 129 -4.84 -24.39 -5.56
N GLU A 130 -4.71 -23.91 -6.80
CA GLU A 130 -3.65 -24.30 -7.72
C GLU A 130 -3.00 -23.07 -8.33
N LEU A 131 -1.73 -23.21 -8.69
CA LEU A 131 -1.02 -22.26 -9.55
C LEU A 131 -1.08 -22.80 -10.97
N THR A 132 -1.45 -21.93 -11.91
CA THR A 132 -1.74 -22.28 -13.30
C THR A 132 -0.60 -21.79 -14.19
N ASP A 133 -0.82 -20.75 -14.98
CA ASP A 133 0.14 -20.23 -15.94
C ASP A 133 1.20 -19.37 -15.27
N VAL A 134 2.37 -19.23 -15.92
CA VAL A 134 3.40 -18.27 -15.49
C VAL A 134 2.84 -16.87 -15.71
N SER A 135 2.95 -16.00 -14.70
CA SER A 135 2.41 -14.64 -14.77
C SER A 135 3.01 -13.88 -15.95
N TRP A 136 2.18 -13.11 -16.64
CA TRP A 136 2.56 -12.42 -17.87
C TRP A 136 3.71 -11.41 -17.66
N PHE A 137 3.89 -10.89 -16.45
CA PHE A 137 4.96 -9.94 -16.13
C PHE A 137 6.34 -10.59 -15.91
N GLU A 138 6.42 -11.91 -15.69
CA GLU A 138 7.70 -12.64 -15.68
C GLU A 138 8.36 -12.66 -17.06
N GLU A 139 7.56 -12.56 -18.12
CA GLU A 139 8.06 -12.56 -19.50
C GLU A 139 8.55 -11.18 -19.98
N ARG A 140 8.41 -10.13 -19.16
CA ARG A 140 8.96 -8.80 -19.50
C ARG A 140 10.49 -8.88 -19.53
N ARG A 141 11.02 -8.93 -20.76
CA ARG A 141 12.45 -8.90 -21.18
C ARG A 141 13.33 -7.76 -20.62
N PHE A 142 12.84 -7.00 -19.66
CA PHE A 142 13.56 -5.94 -18.99
C PHE A 142 13.36 -6.10 -17.48
N LYS A 143 13.99 -7.12 -16.88
CA LYS A 143 14.40 -6.96 -15.48
C LYS A 143 15.45 -5.85 -15.50
N PRO A 144 15.25 -4.71 -14.81
CA PRO A 144 16.33 -3.75 -14.64
C PRO A 144 17.54 -4.48 -14.06
N GLU A 145 18.76 -4.08 -14.43
CA GLU A 145 19.99 -4.70 -13.91
C GLU A 145 20.06 -4.66 -12.37
N ILE A 146 19.26 -3.79 -11.75
CA ILE A 146 19.11 -3.63 -10.30
C ILE A 146 17.60 -3.63 -9.99
N SER A 147 17.18 -4.50 -9.08
CA SER A 147 15.80 -4.58 -8.58
C SER A 147 15.41 -3.37 -7.71
N ASN A 148 14.11 -3.12 -7.53
CA ASN A 148 13.63 -2.06 -6.64
C ASN A 148 14.09 -2.30 -5.19
N GLU A 149 14.11 -3.54 -4.72
CA GLU A 149 14.61 -3.88 -3.38
C GLU A 149 16.10 -3.55 -3.22
N GLU A 150 16.92 -3.85 -4.24
CA GLU A 150 18.34 -3.48 -4.23
C GLU A 150 18.53 -1.95 -4.23
N ILE A 151 17.72 -1.20 -5.00
CA ILE A 151 17.72 0.26 -4.97
C ILE A 151 17.40 0.76 -3.55
N LEU A 152 16.37 0.20 -2.90
CA LEU A 152 16.00 0.58 -1.54
C LEU A 152 17.11 0.28 -0.52
N LYS A 153 17.74 -0.90 -0.61
CA LYS A 153 18.86 -1.26 0.28
C LYS A 153 20.05 -0.32 0.16
N MET A 154 20.29 0.27 -1.01
CA MET A 154 21.33 1.28 -1.20
C MET A 154 21.06 2.57 -0.41
N LEU A 155 19.80 2.88 -0.09
CA LEU A 155 19.40 4.07 0.68
C LEU A 155 19.73 3.98 2.17
N SER A 156 20.18 2.83 2.69
CA SER A 156 20.51 2.70 4.11
C SER A 156 21.63 3.66 4.53
N TRP A 157 21.43 4.40 5.62
CA TRP A 157 22.50 5.20 6.23
C TRP A 157 23.71 4.38 6.69
N LYS A 158 23.57 3.05 6.75
CA LYS A 158 24.67 2.12 7.07
C LYS A 158 25.65 1.95 5.91
N ASN A 159 25.23 2.29 4.69
CA ASN A 159 26.09 2.28 3.52
C ASN A 159 27.01 3.51 3.51
N THR A 160 28.04 3.47 2.66
CA THR A 160 28.87 4.65 2.39
C THR A 160 28.05 5.74 1.69
N VAL A 161 28.49 7.00 1.83
CA VAL A 161 27.86 8.16 1.16
C VAL A 161 27.75 7.92 -0.35
N GLU A 162 28.78 7.36 -0.99
CA GLU A 162 28.76 7.06 -2.44
C GLU A 162 27.66 6.08 -2.84
N ILE A 163 27.41 5.04 -2.04
CA ILE A 163 26.34 4.06 -2.29
C ILE A 163 24.97 4.72 -2.07
N GLN A 164 24.82 5.53 -1.02
CA GLN A 164 23.59 6.26 -0.74
C GLN A 164 23.26 7.26 -1.86
N GLU A 165 24.24 8.04 -2.33
CA GLU A 165 24.07 8.98 -3.44
C GLU A 165 23.62 8.27 -4.74
N LYS A 166 24.23 7.12 -5.05
CA LYS A 166 23.81 6.28 -6.17
C LYS A 166 22.38 5.75 -5.97
N GLY A 167 22.04 5.30 -4.76
CA GLY A 167 20.70 4.85 -4.39
C GLY A 167 19.65 5.94 -4.57
N ILE A 168 19.91 7.15 -4.07
CA ILE A 168 19.03 8.33 -4.18
C ILE A 168 18.78 8.66 -5.65
N LYS A 169 19.83 8.63 -6.49
CA LYS A 169 19.70 8.88 -7.93
C LYS A 169 18.77 7.84 -8.58
N LEU A 170 19.00 6.55 -8.34
CA LEU A 170 18.18 5.47 -8.90
C LEU A 170 16.73 5.54 -8.38
N ALA A 171 16.53 5.77 -7.08
CA ALA A 171 15.22 5.93 -6.46
C ALA A 171 14.44 7.11 -7.02
N SER A 172 15.13 8.20 -7.40
CA SER A 172 14.48 9.36 -8.01
C SER A 172 13.88 9.09 -9.39
N GLU A 173 14.30 8.02 -10.06
CA GLU A 173 13.82 7.58 -11.37
C GLU A 173 12.68 6.54 -11.28
N LEU A 174 12.33 6.08 -10.07
CA LEU A 174 11.22 5.16 -9.85
C LEU A 174 9.90 5.78 -10.32
N LYS A 175 9.16 5.02 -11.13
CA LYS A 175 7.83 5.42 -11.63
C LYS A 175 6.76 5.35 -10.55
N TRP A 176 6.83 4.34 -9.68
CA TRP A 176 5.88 4.15 -8.59
C TRP A 176 6.53 4.59 -7.27
N LEU A 177 5.97 5.61 -6.63
CA LEU A 177 6.55 6.23 -5.43
C LEU A 177 6.26 5.45 -4.14
N GLY A 178 5.25 4.59 -4.14
CA GLY A 178 4.85 3.80 -2.97
C GLY A 178 6.02 3.04 -2.31
N TYR A 179 7.04 2.63 -3.08
CA TYR A 179 8.21 1.90 -2.56
C TYR A 179 9.02 2.74 -1.56
N LEU A 180 8.83 4.07 -1.56
CA LEU A 180 9.57 5.01 -0.73
C LEU A 180 8.81 5.41 0.54
N PHE A 181 7.53 5.07 0.67
CA PHE A 181 6.75 5.37 1.88
C PHE A 181 7.01 4.31 2.95
N GLN A 182 7.94 4.61 3.85
CA GLN A 182 8.30 3.79 5.01
C GLN A 182 8.47 2.29 4.66
N PRO A 183 9.34 1.94 3.69
CA PRO A 183 9.48 0.57 3.22
C PRO A 183 9.81 -0.38 4.37
N ILE A 184 9.16 -1.55 4.39
CA ILE A 184 9.36 -2.62 5.36
C ILE A 184 9.99 -3.82 4.64
N ILE A 185 11.32 -3.85 4.59
CA ILE A 185 12.11 -4.89 3.91
C ILE A 185 12.58 -5.94 4.92
N ASP A 186 13.23 -5.48 5.99
CA ASP A 186 13.78 -6.30 7.06
C ASP A 186 13.85 -5.50 8.38
N ASP A 187 14.48 -6.05 9.40
CA ASP A 187 14.65 -5.41 10.72
C ASP A 187 15.42 -4.07 10.65
N GLU A 188 16.05 -3.75 9.52
CA GLU A 188 16.85 -2.54 9.31
C GLU A 188 16.12 -1.47 8.48
N SER A 189 14.83 -1.68 8.20
CA SER A 189 13.97 -0.80 7.40
C SER A 189 14.06 0.68 7.76
N LYS A 190 14.13 1.03 9.05
CA LYS A 190 14.25 2.42 9.52
C LYS A 190 15.50 3.13 8.98
N SER A 191 16.56 2.39 8.67
CA SER A 191 17.80 2.97 8.13
C SER A 191 17.65 3.53 6.72
N LEU A 192 16.58 3.15 6.02
CA LEU A 192 16.28 3.57 4.65
C LEU A 192 15.47 4.87 4.61
N TRP A 193 14.70 5.12 5.67
CA TRP A 193 13.57 6.07 5.69
C TRP A 193 13.97 7.51 5.43
N GLU A 194 15.07 8.01 6.01
CA GLU A 194 15.50 9.40 5.82
C GLU A 194 15.82 9.69 4.35
N ASN A 195 16.55 8.78 3.69
CA ASN A 195 16.88 8.91 2.28
C ASN A 195 15.67 8.72 1.37
N CYS A 196 14.70 7.87 1.74
CA CYS A 196 13.41 7.81 1.06
C CYS A 196 12.66 9.15 1.14
N ALA A 197 12.58 9.76 2.34
CA ALA A 197 11.96 11.05 2.55
C ALA A 197 12.66 12.16 1.75
N LEU A 198 13.99 12.13 1.66
CA LEU A 198 14.76 13.04 0.81
C LEU A 198 14.40 12.92 -0.67
N VAL A 199 14.22 11.69 -1.19
CA VAL A 199 13.78 11.47 -2.58
C VAL A 199 12.36 11.99 -2.80
N LEU A 200 11.44 11.66 -1.88
CA LEU A 200 10.04 12.10 -1.93
C LEU A 200 9.94 13.62 -1.90
N SER A 201 10.67 14.30 -1.00
CA SER A 201 10.63 15.77 -0.86
C SER A 201 10.98 16.55 -2.13
N LYS A 202 11.69 15.91 -3.07
CA LYS A 202 12.12 16.50 -4.35
C LYS A 202 11.12 16.29 -5.48
N LYS A 203 10.07 15.49 -5.28
CA LYS A 203 9.01 15.25 -6.27
C LYS A 203 8.08 16.47 -6.36
N THR A 204 7.52 16.68 -7.56
CA THR A 204 6.59 17.79 -7.78
C THR A 204 5.28 17.59 -7.00
N ASP A 205 4.52 18.66 -6.82
CA ASP A 205 3.22 18.61 -6.14
C ASP A 205 2.28 17.63 -6.85
N GLU A 206 2.27 17.63 -8.18
CA GLU A 206 1.43 16.74 -9.00
C GLU A 206 1.82 15.26 -8.82
N GLN A 207 3.10 14.97 -8.65
CA GLN A 207 3.59 13.60 -8.44
C GLN A 207 3.25 13.09 -7.04
N LEU A 208 3.23 13.95 -6.03
CA LEU A 208 2.98 13.58 -4.63
C LEU A 208 1.51 13.69 -4.21
N SER A 209 0.70 14.50 -4.89
CA SER A 209 -0.72 14.72 -4.52
C SER A 209 -1.50 13.40 -4.34
N PRO A 210 -1.32 12.36 -5.19
CA PRO A 210 -1.97 11.05 -4.98
C PRO A 210 -1.56 10.31 -3.70
N TRP A 211 -0.43 10.71 -3.10
CA TRP A 211 0.21 10.08 -1.94
C TRP A 211 0.15 10.94 -0.68
N LEU A 212 -0.76 11.92 -0.63
CA LEU A 212 -0.88 12.83 0.52
C LEU A 212 -1.18 12.07 1.81
N ILE A 213 -2.02 11.03 1.76
CA ILE A 213 -2.32 10.22 2.94
C ILE A 213 -1.05 9.53 3.48
N ASP A 214 -0.24 8.94 2.61
CA ASP A 214 1.03 8.31 2.95
C ASP A 214 2.02 9.33 3.51
N CYS A 215 2.02 10.57 3.00
CA CYS A 215 2.77 11.69 3.59
C CYS A 215 2.29 12.00 5.02
N PHE A 216 0.99 12.04 5.27
CA PHE A 216 0.46 12.31 6.62
C PHE A 216 0.80 11.22 7.63
N ILE A 217 0.90 9.95 7.21
CA ILE A 217 1.31 8.82 8.08
C ILE A 217 2.70 9.06 8.69
N TRP A 218 3.62 9.76 8.00
CA TRP A 218 4.93 10.12 8.57
C TRP A 218 4.85 11.00 9.82
N LEU A 219 3.72 11.68 10.05
CA LEU A 219 3.54 12.55 11.21
C LEU A 219 3.09 11.80 12.46
N GLN A 220 2.95 10.47 12.41
CA GLN A 220 2.61 9.68 13.60
C GLN A 220 3.65 9.81 14.70
N ASP A 221 4.93 9.72 14.34
CA ASP A 221 6.05 9.83 15.26
C ASP A 221 7.12 10.70 14.62
N MET A 222 7.26 11.92 15.14
CA MET A 222 8.24 12.88 14.65
C MET A 222 9.69 12.47 14.93
N ASN A 223 9.93 11.38 15.67
CA ASN A 223 11.26 10.78 15.83
C ASN A 223 11.61 9.83 14.68
N TRP A 224 10.69 9.54 13.75
CA TRP A 224 11.00 8.73 12.57
C TRP A 224 11.98 9.45 11.64
N PRO A 225 13.05 8.77 11.17
CA PRO A 225 14.03 9.40 10.29
C PRO A 225 13.42 9.86 8.98
N GLY A 226 13.36 11.18 8.75
CA GLY A 226 12.70 11.77 7.59
C GLY A 226 11.30 12.35 7.86
N ALA A 227 10.72 12.17 9.06
CA ALA A 227 9.42 12.75 9.40
C ALA A 227 9.41 14.29 9.28
N GLU A 228 10.46 14.95 9.77
CA GLU A 228 10.61 16.41 9.63
C GLU A 228 10.72 16.86 8.17
N ILE A 229 11.39 16.08 7.33
CA ILE A 229 11.53 16.35 5.89
C ILE A 229 10.16 16.29 5.19
N ILE A 230 9.35 15.27 5.50
CA ILE A 230 8.00 15.12 4.95
C ILE A 230 7.07 16.19 5.52
N ALA A 231 7.17 16.53 6.80
CA ALA A 231 6.43 17.63 7.41
C ALA A 231 6.67 18.97 6.71
N ASP A 232 7.93 19.30 6.43
CA ASP A 232 8.27 20.50 5.67
C ASP A 232 7.73 20.45 4.24
N ARG A 233 7.73 19.27 3.61
CA ARG A 233 7.12 19.09 2.29
C ARG A 233 5.61 19.31 2.30
N LEU A 234 4.90 18.80 3.32
CA LEU A 234 3.46 18.97 3.50
C LEU A 234 3.07 20.44 3.66
N LYS A 235 3.88 21.26 4.35
CA LYS A 235 3.63 22.71 4.47
C LYS A 235 3.66 23.43 3.13
N ILE A 236 4.51 22.97 2.20
CA ILE A 236 4.60 23.51 0.84
C ILE A 236 3.36 23.11 0.01
N MET A 237 2.81 21.91 0.25
CA MET A 237 1.66 21.37 -0.48
C MET A 237 0.29 21.86 0.01
N ARG A 238 0.22 22.80 0.98
CA ARG A 238 -1.04 23.24 1.59
C ARG A 238 -2.09 23.72 0.58
N ASP A 239 -1.64 24.35 -0.50
CA ASP A 239 -2.53 24.91 -1.52
C ASP A 239 -2.85 23.90 -2.65
N THR A 240 -2.40 22.65 -2.55
CA THR A 240 -2.69 21.62 -3.54
C THR A 240 -4.12 21.11 -3.41
N GLU A 241 -4.68 20.72 -4.56
CA GLU A 241 -5.99 20.07 -4.59
C GLU A 241 -5.97 18.80 -3.73
N ASN A 242 -7.05 18.59 -2.97
CA ASN A 242 -7.22 17.49 -2.01
C ASN A 242 -6.33 17.51 -0.75
N TYR A 243 -5.57 18.58 -0.47
CA TYR A 243 -4.76 18.67 0.75
C TYR A 243 -5.61 18.57 2.03
N GLU A 244 -6.54 19.48 2.23
CA GLU A 244 -7.40 19.50 3.43
C GLU A 244 -8.24 18.23 3.55
N TYR A 245 -8.72 17.71 2.41
CA TYR A 245 -9.42 16.44 2.36
C TYR A 245 -8.57 15.28 2.90
N ASN A 246 -7.32 15.14 2.46
CA ASN A 246 -6.42 14.09 2.95
C ASN A 246 -5.96 14.33 4.39
N LYS A 247 -5.82 15.59 4.81
CA LYS A 247 -5.51 15.96 6.19
C LYS A 247 -6.62 15.54 7.15
N GLU A 248 -7.87 15.86 6.82
CA GLU A 248 -9.02 15.43 7.60
C GLU A 248 -9.11 13.90 7.64
N LYS A 249 -8.88 13.23 6.50
CA LYS A 249 -8.82 11.76 6.44
C LYS A 249 -7.76 11.19 7.39
N ALA A 250 -6.55 11.76 7.41
CA ALA A 250 -5.49 11.33 8.32
C ALA A 250 -5.86 11.52 9.79
N ILE A 251 -6.45 12.67 10.16
CA ILE A 251 -6.93 12.92 11.54
C ILE A 251 -7.95 11.87 11.96
N LYS A 252 -8.88 11.51 11.07
CA LYS A 252 -9.90 10.50 11.36
C LYS A 252 -9.32 9.11 11.50
N ILE A 253 -8.34 8.74 10.68
CA ILE A 253 -7.60 7.48 10.86
C ILE A 253 -6.96 7.49 12.26
N ALA A 254 -6.28 8.59 12.63
CA ALA A 254 -5.67 8.73 13.94
C ALA A 254 -6.67 8.61 15.09
N GLU A 255 -7.87 9.20 14.97
CA GLU A 255 -8.96 9.06 15.94
C GLU A 255 -9.43 7.60 16.05
N ILE A 256 -9.62 6.91 14.92
CA ILE A 256 -10.02 5.50 14.88
C ILE A 256 -8.97 4.60 15.55
N THR A 257 -7.68 4.90 15.33
CA THR A 257 -6.57 4.16 15.92
C THR A 257 -6.22 4.60 17.34
N ASN A 258 -6.92 5.61 17.90
CA ASN A 258 -6.64 6.26 19.19
C ASN A 258 -5.19 6.77 19.30
N ASP A 259 -4.70 7.39 18.23
CA ASP A 259 -3.37 7.95 18.12
C ASP A 259 -3.41 9.47 18.34
N GLU A 260 -3.47 9.88 19.62
CA GLU A 260 -3.54 11.30 20.01
C GLU A 260 -2.29 12.08 19.59
N GLU A 261 -1.12 11.44 19.64
CA GLU A 261 0.14 12.05 19.22
C GLU A 261 0.13 12.38 17.72
N TRP A 262 -0.36 11.46 16.88
CA TRP A 262 -0.51 11.74 15.46
C TRP A 262 -1.46 12.90 15.18
N ILE A 263 -2.59 13.00 15.88
CA ILE A 263 -3.53 14.13 15.75
C ILE A 263 -2.85 15.45 16.09
N GLU A 264 -2.09 15.50 17.20
CA GLU A 264 -1.35 16.68 17.61
C GLU A 264 -0.27 17.07 16.59
N ASN A 265 0.46 16.08 16.08
CA ASN A 265 1.51 16.28 15.08
C ASN A 265 0.93 16.78 13.74
N ILE A 266 -0.18 16.21 13.25
CA ILE A 266 -0.87 16.72 12.06
C ILE A 266 -1.24 18.20 12.25
N LYS A 267 -1.88 18.54 13.37
CA LYS A 267 -2.30 19.94 13.65
C LYS A 267 -1.11 20.91 13.74
N ARG A 268 0.03 20.44 14.21
CA ARG A 268 1.23 21.25 14.44
C ARG A 268 2.10 21.41 13.20
N TYR A 269 2.26 20.35 12.42
CA TYR A 269 3.27 20.26 11.38
C TYR A 269 2.71 20.29 9.95
N SER A 270 1.39 20.18 9.78
CA SER A 270 0.72 20.23 8.48
C SER A 270 -0.15 21.47 8.34
#